data_AF-A0A7C2URP7-F1
#
_entry.id   AF-A0A7C2URP7-F1
#
_cell.length_a   1.000
_cell.length_b   1.000
_cell.length_c   1.000
_cell.angle_alpha   90.00
_cell.angle_beta   90.00
_cell.angle_gamma   90.00
#
_symmetry.space_group_name_H-M   'P 1'
#
loop_
_entity.id
_entity.type
_entity.pdbx_description
1 polymer ?
#
loop_
_entity_poly.entity_id
_entity_poly.type
_entity_poly.pdbx_seq_one_letter_code
_entity_poly.pdbx_strand_id
1 'polypeptide(L)'
;MPSNALYYGDNLEVMRKYLPDEGIDLVYLDPPFNSNRDYNLLFREQSGEPAQGQIKAFTDTWQWSERAYDEFCQTCPKPALVELVQGFVRTLGRNDLTAYLVMMAPRLVELHRVLKPTGSLYLHCDSTASHYLKVMLDVIFGARNFRNEIVWVRDPAGKGGKRVSRQWPRNIDVLLFYTKSDTYAFHQQYLPLTEEQKQAYRYEDARGRYKAVQRGNYSDEMLERFRAEGRIHISSTGKEYLKYCLDEVRATVGSVWDDIPGFGTRTAAAELLGYPTQKPLALLERIIQASSNEGDTVLDPFCGCGTAMSPPTNSTDAGSASTSPTSRLPSSSTASAICSTSPKAKTTASSASRPA
;
A
#
# COMPACT_ATOMS: atom_id res chain seq x y z
N MET A 1 8.65 6.20 21.18
CA MET A 1 8.19 4.80 21.10
C MET A 1 9.38 3.91 20.80
N PRO A 2 9.42 2.64 21.27
CA PRO A 2 10.47 1.70 20.89
C PRO A 2 10.49 1.49 19.37
N SER A 3 11.68 1.42 18.77
CA SER A 3 11.86 1.08 17.35
C SER A 3 11.47 -0.38 17.11
N ASN A 4 10.69 -0.66 16.06
CA ASN A 4 10.29 -2.01 15.65
C ASN A 4 9.58 -2.79 16.78
N ALA A 5 8.33 -2.42 17.08
CA ALA A 5 7.55 -3.00 18.17
C ALA A 5 6.32 -3.75 17.66
N LEU A 6 6.07 -4.94 18.22
CA LEU A 6 4.87 -5.72 17.98
C LEU A 6 3.98 -5.70 19.23
N TYR A 7 2.76 -5.23 19.07
CA TYR A 7 1.75 -5.18 20.13
C TYR A 7 0.70 -6.27 19.90
N TYR A 8 0.36 -6.98 20.97
CA TYR A 8 -0.67 -8.00 20.96
C TYR A 8 -1.93 -7.50 21.67
N GLY A 9 -3.08 -7.62 21.03
CA GLY A 9 -4.37 -7.21 21.60
C GLY A 9 -5.28 -6.55 20.58
N ASP A 10 -6.46 -6.12 21.01
CA ASP A 10 -7.35 -5.36 20.15
C ASP A 10 -6.64 -4.07 19.68
N ASN A 11 -6.52 -3.88 18.37
CA ASN A 11 -5.78 -2.77 17.80
C ASN A 11 -6.35 -1.39 18.19
N LEU A 12 -7.65 -1.28 18.52
CA LEU A 12 -8.23 -0.03 19.01
C LEU A 12 -7.68 0.30 20.41
N GLU A 13 -7.63 -0.68 21.29
CA GLU A 13 -7.07 -0.52 22.64
C GLU A 13 -5.57 -0.23 22.59
N VAL A 14 -4.84 -0.95 21.71
CA VAL A 14 -3.40 -0.73 21.50
C VAL A 14 -3.14 0.71 21.06
N MET A 15 -3.87 1.21 20.06
CA MET A 15 -3.71 2.58 19.58
C MET A 15 -3.98 3.60 20.68
N ARG A 16 -5.05 3.41 21.47
CA ARG A 16 -5.41 4.33 22.57
C ARG A 16 -4.41 4.32 23.71
N LYS A 17 -3.86 3.16 24.06
CA LYS A 17 -3.02 2.98 25.25
C LYS A 17 -1.55 3.28 25.00
N TYR A 18 -1.03 2.93 23.83
CA TYR A 18 0.41 2.93 23.58
C TYR A 18 0.86 3.93 22.52
N LEU A 19 -0.04 4.40 21.64
CA LEU A 19 0.35 5.34 20.58
C LEU A 19 -0.02 6.79 20.94
N PRO A 20 0.97 7.70 20.93
CA PRO A 20 0.71 9.11 21.14
C PRO A 20 -0.05 9.70 19.95
N ASP A 21 -0.70 10.83 20.19
CA ASP A 21 -1.22 11.70 19.15
C ASP A 21 -0.06 12.11 18.24
N GLU A 22 -0.31 12.10 16.93
CA GLU A 22 0.65 12.61 15.93
C GLU A 22 2.04 11.95 16.01
N GLY A 23 2.09 10.65 16.34
CA GLY A 23 3.32 9.87 16.44
C GLY A 23 3.70 9.08 15.19
N ILE A 24 2.80 8.95 14.21
CA ILE A 24 2.94 8.04 13.07
C ILE A 24 3.05 8.81 11.75
N ASP A 25 4.01 8.46 10.90
CA ASP A 25 4.25 9.09 9.60
C ASP A 25 3.44 8.41 8.48
N LEU A 26 3.35 7.08 8.52
CA LEU A 26 2.67 6.31 7.49
C LEU A 26 1.83 5.19 8.13
N VAL A 27 0.57 5.09 7.70
CA VAL A 27 -0.30 3.97 8.02
C VAL A 27 -0.55 3.16 6.75
N TYR A 28 -0.28 1.87 6.80
CA TYR A 28 -0.84 0.90 5.86
C TYR A 28 -1.79 -0.01 6.65
N LEU A 29 -3.01 -0.18 6.17
CA LEU A 29 -3.96 -1.09 6.82
C LEU A 29 -4.66 -1.98 5.80
N ASP A 30 -4.72 -3.26 6.14
CA ASP A 30 -5.36 -4.32 5.37
C ASP A 30 -6.35 -5.07 6.28
N PRO A 31 -7.44 -4.39 6.69
CA PRO A 31 -8.44 -5.00 7.56
C PRO A 31 -9.07 -6.21 6.86
N PRO A 32 -9.49 -7.22 7.64
CA PRO A 32 -10.15 -8.39 7.08
C PRO A 32 -11.40 -7.96 6.31
N PHE A 33 -11.44 -8.28 5.01
CA PHE A 33 -12.53 -7.93 4.13
C PHE A 33 -13.70 -8.81 4.52
N ASN A 34 -14.82 -8.26 4.98
CA ASN A 34 -16.05 -8.97 5.31
C ASN A 34 -16.59 -9.80 4.11
N SER A 35 -15.89 -10.88 3.76
CA SER A 35 -15.91 -11.56 2.47
C SER A 35 -16.56 -12.94 2.59
N ASN A 36 -17.02 -13.29 3.80
CA ASN A 36 -17.62 -14.57 4.17
C ASN A 36 -16.72 -15.76 3.80
N ARG A 37 -15.40 -15.64 3.98
CA ARG A 37 -14.45 -16.75 3.75
C ARG A 37 -14.08 -17.42 5.07
N ASP A 38 -14.41 -18.71 5.18
CA ASP A 38 -13.91 -19.58 6.24
C ASP A 38 -12.46 -19.98 5.92
N TYR A 39 -11.51 -19.57 6.75
CA TYR A 39 -10.12 -20.00 6.64
C TYR A 39 -9.86 -21.19 7.58
N ASN A 40 -9.80 -22.39 7.01
CA ASN A 40 -9.32 -23.57 7.73
C ASN A 40 -7.80 -23.62 7.65
N LEU A 41 -7.11 -23.24 8.73
CA LEU A 41 -5.66 -23.40 8.85
C LEU A 41 -5.33 -24.89 9.08
N LEU A 42 -4.82 -25.55 8.04
CA LEU A 42 -4.28 -26.91 8.12
C LEU A 42 -2.79 -26.84 8.46
N PHE A 43 -2.43 -26.99 9.73
CA PHE A 43 -1.06 -27.30 10.11
C PHE A 43 -0.80 -28.79 9.83
N ARG A 44 0.07 -29.09 8.85
CA ARG A 44 0.69 -30.42 8.74
C ARG A 44 2.02 -30.38 9.49
N GLU A 45 2.14 -31.14 10.57
CA GLU A 45 3.45 -31.41 11.18
C GLU A 45 4.32 -32.23 10.21
N GLN A 46 5.64 -32.05 10.28
CA GLN A 46 6.64 -32.84 9.54
C GLN A 46 6.66 -34.33 9.92
N SER A 47 5.82 -34.77 10.85
CA SER A 47 5.69 -36.15 11.34
C SER A 47 4.66 -36.99 10.58
N GLY A 48 3.87 -36.41 9.66
CA GLY A 48 2.90 -37.16 8.85
C GLY A 48 1.60 -37.56 9.57
N GLU A 49 1.44 -37.25 10.85
CA GLU A 49 0.21 -37.43 11.61
C GLU A 49 -0.65 -36.14 11.57
N PRO A 50 -1.98 -36.23 11.41
CA PRO A 50 -2.87 -35.08 11.47
C PRO A 50 -2.92 -34.52 12.90
N ALA A 51 -2.61 -33.23 13.08
CA ALA A 51 -2.69 -32.57 14.37
C ALA A 51 -4.11 -32.69 14.96
N GLN A 52 -4.22 -33.31 16.14
CA GLN A 52 -5.46 -33.31 16.94
C GLN A 52 -5.76 -31.88 17.39
N GLY A 53 -6.53 -31.17 16.57
CA GLY A 53 -6.93 -29.80 16.82
C GLY A 53 -7.12 -29.07 15.50
N GLN A 54 -8.29 -29.26 14.88
CA GLN A 54 -8.81 -28.25 13.95
C GLN A 54 -9.02 -26.96 14.73
N ILE A 55 -7.98 -26.15 14.86
CA ILE A 55 -8.08 -24.81 15.39
C ILE A 55 -8.76 -23.98 14.29
N LYS A 56 -10.04 -23.65 14.48
CA LYS A 56 -10.75 -22.59 13.73
C LYS A 56 -10.01 -21.27 13.96
N ALA A 57 -8.92 -21.06 13.25
CA ALA A 57 -8.15 -19.85 13.33
C ALA A 57 -8.68 -18.88 12.27
N PHE A 58 -9.32 -17.81 12.75
CA PHE A 58 -9.86 -16.67 12.00
C PHE A 58 -11.19 -16.91 11.27
N THR A 59 -12.31 -16.62 11.94
CA THR A 59 -13.58 -16.32 11.25
C THR A 59 -13.59 -14.85 10.87
N ASP A 60 -13.54 -14.58 9.56
CA ASP A 60 -13.66 -13.26 8.93
C ASP A 60 -15.11 -12.76 8.95
N THR A 61 -15.70 -12.70 10.15
CA THR A 61 -17.08 -12.25 10.37
C THR A 61 -17.12 -11.34 11.59
N TRP A 62 -17.26 -10.04 11.33
CA TRP A 62 -17.59 -9.07 12.36
C TRP A 62 -19.08 -9.22 12.66
N GLN A 63 -19.38 -9.80 13.83
CA GLN A 63 -20.77 -10.01 14.22
C GLN A 63 -21.36 -8.73 14.82
N TRP A 64 -22.64 -8.51 14.56
CA TRP A 64 -23.36 -7.37 15.12
C TRP A 64 -23.32 -7.38 16.65
N SER A 65 -23.03 -6.22 17.24
CA SER A 65 -23.00 -6.00 18.68
C SER A 65 -23.69 -4.68 19.00
N GLU A 66 -24.85 -4.75 19.68
CA GLU A 66 -25.54 -3.54 20.17
C GLU A 66 -24.62 -2.72 21.07
N ARG A 67 -23.85 -3.38 21.94
CA ARG A 67 -22.90 -2.71 22.82
C ARG A 67 -21.86 -1.91 22.04
N ALA A 68 -21.24 -2.50 21.01
CA ALA A 68 -20.23 -1.81 20.22
C ALA A 68 -20.82 -0.63 19.45
N TYR A 69 -22.05 -0.80 18.93
CA TYR A 69 -22.78 0.26 18.24
C TYR A 69 -23.14 1.42 19.18
N ASP A 70 -23.70 1.12 20.35
CA ASP A 70 -24.09 2.11 21.35
C ASP A 70 -22.85 2.85 21.90
N GLU A 71 -21.79 2.11 22.22
CA GLU A 71 -20.52 2.68 22.67
C GLU A 71 -19.92 3.61 21.61
N PHE A 72 -19.91 3.20 20.33
CA PHE A 72 -19.47 4.06 19.25
C PHE A 72 -20.33 5.33 19.14
N CYS A 73 -21.66 5.21 19.19
CA CYS A 73 -22.56 6.36 19.11
C CYS A 73 -22.38 7.35 20.27
N GLN A 74 -22.05 6.85 21.46
CA GLN A 74 -21.88 7.66 22.67
C GLN A 74 -20.49 8.30 22.78
N THR A 75 -19.44 7.62 22.29
CA THR A 75 -18.05 8.00 22.56
C THR A 75 -17.33 8.62 21.36
N CYS A 76 -17.86 8.46 20.15
CA CYS A 76 -17.19 8.98 18.95
C CYS A 76 -17.12 10.52 18.98
N PRO A 77 -15.93 11.13 18.85
CA PRO A 77 -15.76 12.58 18.91
C PRO A 77 -16.22 13.30 17.62
N LYS A 78 -16.69 12.57 16.60
CA LYS A 78 -17.12 13.10 15.31
C LYS A 78 -18.62 12.86 15.09
N PRO A 79 -19.50 13.83 15.43
CA PRO A 79 -20.95 13.68 15.26
C PRO A 79 -21.38 13.31 13.85
N ALA A 80 -20.77 13.93 12.82
CA ALA A 80 -21.05 13.61 11.42
C ALA A 80 -20.73 12.14 11.06
N LEU A 81 -19.72 11.53 11.70
CA LEU A 81 -19.41 10.12 11.48
C LEU A 81 -20.44 9.22 12.15
N VAL A 82 -20.92 9.61 13.34
CA VAL A 82 -22.02 8.92 14.03
C VAL A 82 -23.27 8.95 13.15
N GLU A 83 -23.69 10.12 12.67
CA GLU A 83 -24.84 10.26 11.78
C GLU A 83 -24.71 9.40 10.51
N LEU A 84 -23.53 9.38 9.89
CA LEU A 84 -23.26 8.56 8.71
C LEU A 84 -23.43 7.07 9.01
N VAL A 85 -22.78 6.55 10.06
CA VAL A 85 -22.84 5.13 10.41
C VAL A 85 -24.26 4.73 10.83
N GLN A 86 -24.96 5.57 11.61
CA GLN A 86 -26.38 5.37 11.92
C GLN A 86 -27.23 5.34 10.64
N GLY A 87 -26.91 6.20 9.65
CA GLY A 87 -27.51 6.19 8.33
C GLY A 87 -27.32 4.86 7.60
N PHE A 88 -26.10 4.34 7.57
CA PHE A 88 -25.81 3.02 7.00
C PHE A 88 -26.59 1.90 7.71
N VAL A 89 -26.59 1.88 9.05
CA VAL A 89 -27.32 0.87 9.83
C VAL A 89 -28.83 0.95 9.56
N ARG A 90 -29.40 2.16 9.53
CA ARG A 90 -30.83 2.38 9.29
C ARG A 90 -31.26 1.98 7.87
N THR A 91 -30.41 2.20 6.88
CA THR A 91 -30.74 2.01 5.46
C THR A 91 -30.41 0.61 4.94
N LEU A 92 -29.28 0.05 5.35
CA LEU A 92 -28.80 -1.28 4.92
C LEU A 92 -29.21 -2.39 5.90
N GLY A 93 -29.69 -2.03 7.09
CA GLY A 93 -30.03 -2.95 8.15
C GLY A 93 -28.83 -3.44 8.95
N ARG A 94 -29.12 -4.25 9.97
CA ARG A 94 -28.11 -4.89 10.83
C ARG A 94 -27.65 -6.17 10.16
N ASN A 95 -26.39 -6.20 9.72
CA ASN A 95 -25.77 -7.32 9.02
C ASN A 95 -24.25 -7.25 9.20
N ASP A 96 -23.53 -8.22 8.63
CA ASP A 96 -22.07 -8.31 8.79
C ASP A 96 -21.33 -7.08 8.23
N LEU A 97 -21.85 -6.46 7.14
CA LEU A 97 -21.28 -5.23 6.60
C LEU A 97 -21.43 -4.09 7.59
N THR A 98 -22.64 -3.83 8.11
CA THR A 98 -22.84 -2.71 9.04
C THR A 98 -22.18 -2.96 10.38
N ALA A 99 -22.08 -4.21 10.84
CA ALA A 99 -21.26 -4.59 11.99
C ALA A 99 -19.77 -4.27 11.76
N TYR A 100 -19.24 -4.61 10.58
CA TYR A 100 -17.88 -4.26 10.19
C TYR A 100 -17.64 -2.74 10.18
N LEU A 101 -18.56 -1.96 9.62
CA LEU A 101 -18.44 -0.49 9.61
C LEU A 101 -18.45 0.10 11.02
N VAL A 102 -19.31 -0.40 11.91
CA VAL A 102 -19.34 0.00 13.32
C VAL A 102 -18.02 -0.29 14.02
N MET A 103 -17.41 -1.44 13.74
CA MET A 103 -16.11 -1.82 14.32
C MET A 103 -14.94 -1.02 13.73
N MET A 104 -14.98 -0.69 12.45
CA MET A 104 -13.95 0.10 11.78
C MET A 104 -13.99 1.58 12.15
N ALA A 105 -15.19 2.15 12.37
CA ALA A 105 -15.36 3.57 12.64
C ALA A 105 -14.44 4.12 13.76
N PRO A 106 -14.42 3.56 14.98
CA PRO A 106 -13.55 4.06 16.04
C PRO A 106 -12.06 3.85 15.70
N ARG A 107 -11.70 2.79 14.97
CA ARG A 107 -10.32 2.51 14.56
C ARG A 107 -9.83 3.55 13.55
N LEU A 108 -10.64 3.92 12.57
CA LEU A 108 -10.29 4.97 11.61
C LEU A 108 -10.14 6.34 12.28
N VAL A 109 -10.94 6.62 13.33
CA VAL A 109 -10.78 7.83 14.14
C VAL A 109 -9.44 7.83 14.89
N GLU A 110 -9.07 6.71 15.52
CA GLU A 110 -7.77 6.58 16.19
C GLU A 110 -6.60 6.68 15.22
N LEU A 111 -6.71 6.09 14.02
CA LEU A 111 -5.67 6.20 12.98
C LEU A 111 -5.44 7.64 12.55
N HIS A 112 -6.49 8.44 12.45
CA HIS A 112 -6.38 9.87 12.20
C HIS A 112 -5.73 10.63 13.39
N ARG A 113 -6.01 10.23 14.63
CA ARG A 113 -5.38 10.82 15.83
C ARG A 113 -3.86 10.58 15.85
N VAL A 114 -3.44 9.34 15.63
CA VAL A 114 -2.01 8.95 15.74
C VAL A 114 -1.17 9.43 14.55
N LEU A 115 -1.77 9.70 13.39
CA LEU A 115 -1.04 10.24 12.23
C LEU A 115 -0.52 11.65 12.50
N LYS A 116 0.71 11.95 12.09
CA LYS A 116 1.23 13.32 12.03
C LYS A 116 0.47 14.17 11.01
N PRO A 117 0.43 15.50 11.14
CA PRO A 117 -0.12 16.38 10.10
C PRO A 117 0.49 16.14 8.71
N THR A 118 1.75 15.70 8.65
CA THR A 118 2.48 15.34 7.42
C THR A 118 2.25 13.90 6.95
N GLY A 119 1.47 13.13 7.70
CA GLY A 119 1.35 11.69 7.52
C GLY A 119 0.36 11.24 6.46
N SER A 120 0.56 10.01 6.01
CA SER A 120 -0.21 9.37 4.93
C SER A 120 -0.89 8.08 5.41
N LEU A 121 -2.04 7.76 4.83
CA LEU A 121 -2.80 6.53 5.09
C LEU A 121 -3.14 5.82 3.77
N TYR A 122 -2.85 4.52 3.73
CA TYR A 122 -3.23 3.61 2.66
C TYR A 122 -4.16 2.53 3.22
N LEU A 123 -5.44 2.60 2.88
CA LEU A 123 -6.43 1.58 3.24
C LEU A 123 -6.62 0.61 2.08
N HIS A 124 -6.20 -0.63 2.28
CA HIS A 124 -6.51 -1.75 1.39
C HIS A 124 -7.94 -2.22 1.64
N CYS A 125 -8.76 -2.28 0.60
CA CYS A 125 -10.15 -2.73 0.68
C CYS A 125 -10.59 -3.44 -0.61
N ASP A 126 -11.50 -4.40 -0.48
CA ASP A 126 -12.17 -5.01 -1.62
C ASP A 126 -13.40 -4.18 -2.05
N SER A 127 -14.04 -4.58 -3.14
CA SER A 127 -15.26 -3.92 -3.64
C SER A 127 -16.46 -4.03 -2.70
N THR A 128 -16.41 -4.89 -1.69
CA THR A 128 -17.54 -5.15 -0.76
C THR A 128 -17.69 -4.01 0.23
N ALA A 129 -16.58 -3.47 0.75
CA ALA A 129 -16.60 -2.43 1.78
C ALA A 129 -15.92 -1.10 1.39
N SER A 130 -15.11 -1.07 0.32
CA SER A 130 -14.31 0.10 -0.07
C SER A 130 -15.09 1.41 -0.13
N HIS A 131 -16.28 1.41 -0.74
CA HIS A 131 -17.09 2.63 -0.90
C HIS A 131 -17.60 3.19 0.43
N TYR A 132 -17.97 2.32 1.37
CA TYR A 132 -18.43 2.73 2.70
C TYR A 132 -17.27 3.29 3.54
N LEU A 133 -16.13 2.60 3.52
CA LEU A 133 -14.91 3.05 4.21
C LEU A 133 -14.39 4.37 3.62
N LYS A 134 -14.47 4.56 2.30
CA LYS A 134 -14.14 5.81 1.62
C LYS A 134 -14.94 6.99 2.16
N VAL A 135 -16.27 6.84 2.26
CA VAL A 135 -17.13 7.92 2.77
C VAL A 135 -16.89 8.17 4.25
N MET A 136 -16.61 7.13 5.05
CA MET A 136 -16.19 7.32 6.45
C MET A 136 -14.86 8.07 6.55
N LEU A 137 -13.87 7.74 5.71
CA LEU A 137 -12.60 8.46 5.62
C LEU A 137 -12.79 9.90 5.16
N ASP A 138 -13.72 10.19 4.25
CA ASP A 138 -14.07 11.56 3.85
C ASP A 138 -14.60 12.39 5.03
N VAL A 139 -15.35 11.79 5.96
CA VAL A 139 -15.80 12.46 7.19
C VAL A 139 -14.66 12.63 8.20
N ILE A 140 -13.74 11.66 8.26
CA ILE A 140 -12.65 11.66 9.24
C ILE A 140 -11.52 12.62 8.84
N PHE A 141 -11.00 12.45 7.63
CA PHE A 141 -9.87 13.21 7.06
C PHE A 141 -10.31 14.47 6.33
N GLY A 142 -11.57 14.53 5.87
CA GLY A 142 -12.06 15.55 4.95
C GLY A 142 -11.92 15.10 3.49
N ALA A 143 -12.98 15.27 2.69
CA ALA A 143 -12.99 14.83 1.30
C ALA A 143 -11.86 15.44 0.43
N ARG A 144 -11.43 16.66 0.76
CA ARG A 144 -10.30 17.30 0.08
C ARG A 144 -8.98 16.57 0.33
N ASN A 145 -8.85 15.86 1.45
CA ASN A 145 -7.65 15.13 1.86
C ASN A 145 -7.50 13.75 1.20
N PHE A 146 -8.51 13.31 0.45
CA PHE A 146 -8.37 12.19 -0.46
C PHE A 146 -7.39 12.54 -1.59
N ARG A 147 -6.42 11.67 -1.85
CA ARG A 147 -5.37 11.89 -2.85
C ARG A 147 -5.62 11.10 -4.12
N ASN A 148 -5.91 9.81 -3.98
CA ASN A 148 -6.01 8.91 -5.12
C ASN A 148 -6.71 7.59 -4.76
N GLU A 149 -7.32 6.96 -5.76
CA GLU A 149 -7.73 5.56 -5.72
C GLU A 149 -6.72 4.77 -6.56
N ILE A 150 -6.02 3.83 -5.93
CA ILE A 150 -5.05 2.97 -6.61
C ILE A 150 -5.68 1.60 -6.80
N VAL A 151 -5.66 1.11 -8.04
CA VAL A 151 -6.16 -0.21 -8.42
C VAL A 151 -4.99 -1.15 -8.53
N TRP A 152 -4.93 -2.15 -7.65
CA TRP A 152 -3.92 -3.19 -7.69
C TRP A 152 -4.46 -4.44 -8.39
N VAL A 153 -3.86 -4.81 -9.51
CA VAL A 153 -4.24 -5.98 -10.32
C VAL A 153 -3.44 -7.19 -9.85
N ARG A 154 -4.05 -8.05 -9.02
CA ARG A 154 -3.39 -9.23 -8.44
C ARG A 154 -2.97 -10.28 -9.46
N ASP A 155 -3.68 -10.35 -10.58
CA ASP A 155 -3.45 -11.33 -11.65
C ASP A 155 -3.62 -10.63 -13.01
N PRO A 156 -2.55 -9.99 -13.53
CA PRO A 156 -2.58 -9.22 -14.77
C PRO A 156 -2.75 -10.09 -16.01
N ALA A 157 -2.13 -11.26 -16.01
CA ALA A 157 -2.21 -12.22 -17.12
C ALA A 157 -3.59 -12.89 -17.20
N GLY A 158 -4.31 -12.93 -16.07
CA GLY A 158 -5.59 -13.58 -15.94
C GLY A 158 -5.48 -15.11 -15.90
N LYS A 159 -6.44 -15.76 -15.24
CA LYS A 159 -6.59 -17.22 -15.30
C LYS A 159 -7.32 -17.55 -16.59
N GLY A 160 -6.58 -17.95 -17.63
CA GLY A 160 -7.11 -18.28 -18.96
C GLY A 160 -8.47 -19.01 -18.93
N GLY A 161 -9.35 -18.64 -19.86
CA GLY A 161 -10.77 -19.01 -19.86
C GLY A 161 -11.03 -20.49 -20.09
N LYS A 162 -11.04 -21.31 -19.03
CA LYS A 162 -11.55 -22.69 -19.07
C LYS A 162 -13.04 -22.81 -18.71
N ARG A 163 -13.68 -21.72 -18.29
CA ARG A 163 -15.12 -21.63 -17.99
C ARG A 163 -15.72 -20.37 -18.63
N VAL A 164 -16.93 -20.50 -19.18
CA VAL A 164 -17.76 -19.35 -19.54
C VAL A 164 -18.24 -18.69 -18.24
N SER A 165 -17.53 -17.65 -17.81
CA SER A 165 -17.94 -16.85 -16.64
C SER A 165 -19.18 -16.03 -16.98
N ARG A 166 -20.11 -15.90 -16.03
CA ARG A 166 -21.28 -14.99 -16.13
C ARG A 166 -21.01 -13.59 -15.57
N GLN A 167 -19.76 -13.31 -15.22
CA GLN A 167 -19.34 -12.05 -14.58
C GLN A 167 -17.91 -11.67 -14.98
N TRP A 168 -17.58 -10.40 -14.79
CA TRP A 168 -16.22 -9.89 -14.93
C TRP A 168 -15.25 -10.55 -13.94
N PRO A 169 -13.95 -10.67 -14.28
CA PRO A 169 -12.93 -11.15 -13.36
C PRO A 169 -12.87 -10.27 -12.09
N ARG A 170 -12.80 -10.91 -10.92
CA ARG A 170 -12.57 -10.25 -9.63
C ARG A 170 -11.09 -10.37 -9.26
N ASN A 171 -10.22 -9.72 -10.01
CA ASN A 171 -8.76 -9.81 -9.90
C ASN A 171 -8.10 -8.51 -9.40
N ILE A 172 -8.89 -7.50 -9.05
CA ILE A 172 -8.39 -6.22 -8.52
C ILE A 172 -8.70 -6.05 -7.04
N ASP A 173 -7.84 -5.32 -6.34
CA ASP A 173 -8.12 -4.68 -5.05
C ASP A 173 -7.93 -3.18 -5.16
N VAL A 174 -8.50 -2.45 -4.20
CA VAL A 174 -8.41 -0.99 -4.13
C VAL A 174 -7.59 -0.58 -2.92
N LEU A 175 -6.69 0.38 -3.13
CA LEU A 175 -5.94 1.09 -2.10
C LEU A 175 -6.41 2.55 -2.10
N LEU A 176 -7.07 2.97 -1.02
CA LEU A 176 -7.45 4.37 -0.83
C LEU A 176 -6.28 5.12 -0.21
N PHE A 177 -5.80 6.15 -0.91
CA PHE A 177 -4.71 7.00 -0.43
C PHE A 177 -5.25 8.33 0.11
N TYR A 178 -5.02 8.57 1.40
CA TYR A 178 -5.33 9.81 2.11
C TYR A 178 -4.08 10.41 2.74
N THR A 179 -4.09 11.73 2.91
CA THR A 179 -3.11 12.47 3.70
C THR A 179 -3.82 13.20 4.84
N LYS A 180 -3.14 13.42 5.98
CA LYS A 180 -3.78 14.16 7.09
C LYS A 180 -3.95 15.64 6.78
N SER A 181 -3.07 16.21 5.97
CA SER A 181 -3.15 17.60 5.48
C SER A 181 -2.73 17.71 4.00
N ASP A 182 -2.61 18.94 3.50
CA ASP A 182 -2.08 19.25 2.17
C ASP A 182 -0.54 19.20 2.11
N THR A 183 0.12 19.11 3.26
CA THR A 183 1.57 18.95 3.39
C THR A 183 1.87 17.50 3.76
N TYR A 184 2.60 16.78 2.91
CA TYR A 184 2.91 15.36 3.14
C TYR A 184 4.13 14.92 2.32
N ALA A 185 4.77 13.84 2.76
CA ALA A 185 5.84 13.22 1.99
C ALA A 185 5.27 12.45 0.79
N PHE A 186 5.75 12.78 -0.42
CA PHE A 186 5.46 12.00 -1.62
C PHE A 186 6.66 11.99 -2.58
N HIS A 187 7.21 10.80 -2.81
CA HIS A 187 8.31 10.54 -3.73
C HIS A 187 7.75 9.77 -4.92
N GLN A 188 7.68 10.42 -6.08
CA GLN A 188 7.17 9.80 -7.29
C GLN A 188 7.97 8.52 -7.63
N GLN A 189 7.26 7.41 -7.78
CA GLN A 189 7.86 6.13 -8.16
C GLN A 189 7.93 6.02 -9.68
N TYR A 190 8.95 5.30 -10.16
CA TYR A 190 9.23 5.15 -11.59
C TYR A 190 9.50 3.70 -11.96
N LEU A 191 9.11 3.34 -13.18
CA LEU A 191 9.40 2.06 -13.82
C LEU A 191 10.28 2.26 -15.06
N PRO A 192 11.08 1.25 -15.44
CA PRO A 192 11.70 1.21 -16.75
C PRO A 192 10.66 1.36 -17.86
N LEU A 193 11.04 1.97 -18.98
CA LEU A 193 10.18 2.01 -20.16
C LEU A 193 9.97 0.60 -20.73
N THR A 194 8.74 0.32 -21.17
CA THR A 194 8.43 -0.91 -21.93
C THR A 194 9.08 -0.86 -23.32
N GLU A 195 9.30 -2.02 -23.94
CA GLU A 195 9.86 -2.06 -25.31
C GLU A 195 9.00 -1.28 -26.31
N GLU A 196 7.68 -1.31 -26.15
CA GLU A 196 6.72 -0.52 -26.95
C GLU A 196 6.93 0.99 -26.75
N GLN A 197 7.14 1.44 -25.51
CA GLN A 197 7.45 2.84 -25.22
C GLN A 197 8.80 3.25 -25.82
N LYS A 198 9.80 2.36 -25.81
CA LYS A 198 11.11 2.59 -26.42
C LYS A 198 11.04 2.77 -27.95
N GLN A 199 10.04 2.19 -28.62
CA GLN A 199 9.84 2.37 -30.08
C GLN A 199 9.49 3.81 -30.47
N ALA A 200 9.05 4.66 -29.53
CA ALA A 200 8.82 6.09 -29.79
C ALA A 200 10.12 6.91 -29.93
N TYR A 201 11.26 6.38 -29.46
CA TYR A 201 12.57 7.04 -29.50
C TYR A 201 13.28 6.73 -30.82
N ARG A 202 12.86 7.41 -31.88
CA ARG A 202 13.23 7.13 -33.28
C ARG A 202 14.41 7.94 -33.81
N TYR A 203 14.78 9.00 -33.11
CA TYR A 203 15.90 9.86 -33.51
C TYR A 203 17.14 9.51 -32.69
N GLU A 204 18.30 9.89 -33.18
CA GLU A 204 19.58 9.64 -32.53
C GLU A 204 20.56 10.79 -32.80
N ASP A 205 21.32 11.18 -31.79
CA ASP A 205 22.43 12.12 -31.89
C ASP A 205 23.58 11.69 -30.96
N ALA A 206 24.56 12.57 -30.74
CA ALA A 206 25.71 12.29 -29.87
C ALA A 206 25.35 11.96 -28.41
N ARG A 207 24.11 12.26 -27.97
CA ARG A 207 23.58 11.94 -26.63
C ARG A 207 22.79 10.63 -26.60
N GLY A 208 22.67 9.94 -27.73
CA GLY A 208 21.93 8.69 -27.87
C GLY A 208 20.52 8.87 -28.44
N ARG A 209 19.69 7.84 -28.26
CA ARG A 209 18.34 7.80 -28.84
C ARG A 209 17.40 8.76 -28.14
N TYR A 210 16.56 9.47 -28.89
CA TYR A 210 15.59 10.42 -28.33
C TYR A 210 14.26 10.41 -29.08
N LYS A 211 13.22 10.97 -28.43
CA LYS A 211 11.96 11.35 -29.07
C LYS A 211 11.78 12.87 -29.04
N ALA A 212 11.23 13.42 -30.11
CA ALA A 212 10.90 14.84 -30.20
C ALA A 212 9.47 15.06 -29.67
N VAL A 213 9.32 15.87 -28.63
CA VAL A 213 8.03 16.18 -28.00
C VAL A 213 7.75 17.67 -28.12
N GLN A 214 6.47 18.02 -28.27
CA GLN A 214 6.07 19.42 -28.31
C GLN A 214 6.54 20.14 -27.05
N ARG A 215 7.13 21.33 -27.21
CA ARG A 215 7.55 22.15 -26.07
C ARG A 215 6.33 22.50 -25.20
N GLY A 216 6.52 22.45 -23.88
CA GLY A 216 5.61 23.06 -22.93
C GLY A 216 5.77 24.58 -22.88
N ASN A 217 5.04 25.21 -21.96
CA ASN A 217 5.16 26.64 -21.68
C ASN A 217 6.39 26.90 -20.79
N TYR A 218 7.56 26.99 -21.41
CA TYR A 218 8.83 27.31 -20.73
C TYR A 218 9.16 28.79 -20.88
N SER A 219 9.84 29.38 -19.90
CA SER A 219 10.40 30.74 -20.01
C SER A 219 11.48 30.80 -21.09
N ASP A 220 11.74 31.99 -21.63
CA ASP A 220 12.77 32.21 -22.65
C ASP A 220 14.17 31.78 -22.14
N GLU A 221 14.47 32.04 -20.87
CA GLU A 221 15.71 31.60 -20.20
C GLU A 221 15.87 30.07 -20.20
N MET A 222 14.79 29.34 -19.91
CA MET A 222 14.80 27.87 -19.95
C MET A 222 14.98 27.35 -21.38
N LEU A 223 14.35 28.00 -22.36
CA LEU A 223 14.49 27.64 -23.77
C LEU A 223 15.90 27.87 -24.28
N GLU A 224 16.53 28.99 -23.91
CA GLU A 224 17.91 29.29 -24.26
C GLU A 224 18.88 28.29 -23.63
N ARG A 225 18.65 27.91 -22.37
CA ARG A 225 19.39 26.83 -21.72
C ARG A 225 19.21 25.50 -22.46
N PHE A 226 18.00 25.13 -22.85
CA PHE A 226 17.78 23.90 -23.62
C PHE A 226 18.48 23.92 -24.98
N ARG A 227 18.58 25.07 -25.66
CA ARG A 227 19.37 25.21 -26.88
C ARG A 227 20.86 25.01 -26.60
N ALA A 228 21.39 25.67 -25.57
CA ALA A 228 22.79 25.53 -25.15
C ALA A 228 23.16 24.08 -24.78
N GLU A 229 22.24 23.36 -24.14
CA GLU A 229 22.39 21.95 -23.77
C GLU A 229 22.15 20.97 -24.96
N GLY A 230 21.84 21.46 -26.15
CA GLY A 230 21.55 20.63 -27.32
C GLY A 230 20.24 19.84 -27.23
N ARG A 231 19.31 20.25 -26.37
CA ARG A 231 18.02 19.59 -26.09
C ARG A 231 16.89 19.98 -27.04
N ILE A 232 17.15 20.83 -28.03
CA ILE A 232 16.15 21.23 -29.02
C ILE A 232 16.33 20.42 -30.30
N HIS A 233 15.24 19.82 -30.77
CA HIS A 233 15.12 19.21 -32.09
C HIS A 233 14.38 20.17 -33.03
N ILE A 234 14.96 20.43 -34.20
CA ILE A 234 14.34 21.27 -35.23
C ILE A 234 13.84 20.33 -36.33
N SER A 235 12.54 20.39 -36.64
CA SER A 235 11.95 19.60 -37.74
C SER A 235 12.40 20.12 -39.10
N SER A 236 12.16 19.35 -40.16
CA SER A 236 12.37 19.79 -41.55
C SER A 236 11.58 21.06 -41.93
N THR A 237 10.49 21.34 -41.22
CA THR A 237 9.66 22.54 -41.37
C THR A 237 10.11 23.72 -40.50
N GLY A 238 11.20 23.59 -39.75
CA GLY A 238 11.75 24.62 -38.86
C GLY A 238 11.06 24.72 -37.49
N LYS A 239 10.17 23.80 -37.15
CA LYS A 239 9.48 23.80 -35.85
C LYS A 239 10.37 23.19 -34.77
N GLU A 240 10.48 23.88 -33.64
CA GLU A 240 11.26 23.43 -32.47
C GLU A 240 10.44 22.50 -31.56
N TYR A 241 11.09 21.41 -31.15
CA TYR A 241 10.62 20.38 -30.23
C TYR A 241 11.68 20.14 -29.14
N LEU A 242 11.25 19.65 -27.98
CA LEU A 242 12.18 19.22 -26.92
C LEU A 242 12.61 17.76 -27.16
N LYS A 243 13.90 17.49 -27.02
CA LYS A 243 14.46 16.14 -27.03
C LYS A 243 14.28 15.51 -25.65
N TYR A 244 13.64 14.34 -25.63
CA TYR A 244 13.67 13.42 -24.50
C TYR A 244 14.57 12.25 -24.84
N CYS A 245 15.76 12.21 -24.23
CA CYS A 245 16.75 11.15 -24.41
C CYS A 245 16.32 9.89 -23.66
N LEU A 246 16.46 8.73 -24.31
CA LEU A 246 15.97 7.43 -23.82
C LEU A 246 16.62 7.03 -22.48
N ASP A 247 17.89 7.34 -22.30
CA ASP A 247 18.65 6.97 -21.10
C ASP A 247 18.35 7.87 -19.89
N GLU A 248 17.67 9.00 -20.11
CA GLU A 248 17.35 10.00 -19.09
C GLU A 248 15.91 9.88 -18.56
N VAL A 249 15.12 8.97 -19.11
CA VAL A 249 13.66 8.91 -18.89
C VAL A 249 13.22 7.59 -18.28
N ARG A 250 12.24 7.71 -17.39
CA ARG A 250 11.54 6.57 -16.78
C ARG A 250 10.04 6.80 -16.89
N ALA A 251 9.25 5.74 -16.92
CA ALA A 251 7.81 5.85 -16.83
C ALA A 251 7.42 6.16 -15.38
N THR A 252 6.55 7.14 -15.16
CA THR A 252 5.95 7.34 -13.84
C THR A 252 5.00 6.18 -13.52
N VAL A 253 5.07 5.66 -12.31
CA VAL A 253 4.05 4.73 -11.80
C VAL A 253 2.72 5.47 -11.70
N GLY A 254 1.68 4.92 -12.34
CA GLY A 254 0.32 5.46 -12.31
C GLY A 254 -0.54 4.89 -11.18
N SER A 255 -1.85 5.11 -11.26
CA SER A 255 -2.83 4.59 -10.28
C SER A 255 -3.24 3.13 -10.51
N VAL A 256 -2.87 2.53 -11.66
CA VAL A 256 -3.13 1.11 -11.95
C VAL A 256 -1.81 0.38 -11.80
N TRP A 257 -1.75 -0.52 -10.81
CA TRP A 257 -0.56 -1.32 -10.49
C TRP A 257 -0.80 -2.74 -10.96
N ASP A 258 -0.27 -3.08 -12.13
CA ASP A 258 -0.35 -4.40 -12.76
C ASP A 258 1.01 -5.10 -12.84
N ASP A 259 2.06 -4.48 -12.31
CA ASP A 259 3.42 -4.99 -12.32
C ASP A 259 3.81 -5.72 -11.02
N ILE A 260 2.96 -5.64 -9.99
CA ILE A 260 3.13 -6.37 -8.72
C ILE A 260 2.12 -7.54 -8.69
N PRO A 261 2.54 -8.78 -8.95
CA PRO A 261 1.61 -9.91 -8.93
C PRO A 261 1.25 -10.31 -7.49
N GLY A 262 0.01 -10.75 -7.27
CA GLY A 262 -0.40 -11.37 -6.01
C GLY A 262 0.01 -12.84 -5.91
N PHE A 263 -0.08 -13.42 -4.70
CA PHE A 263 0.28 -14.83 -4.40
C PHE A 263 -0.53 -15.91 -5.12
N GLY A 264 -1.51 -15.52 -5.95
CA GLY A 264 -2.21 -16.43 -6.86
C GLY A 264 -1.41 -16.78 -8.12
N THR A 265 -0.21 -16.22 -8.30
CA THR A 265 0.67 -16.41 -9.45
C THR A 265 1.93 -17.20 -9.06
N ARG A 266 2.56 -17.90 -10.03
CA ARG A 266 3.80 -18.65 -9.78
C ARG A 266 4.97 -17.75 -9.36
N THR A 267 5.00 -16.52 -9.85
CA THR A 267 6.10 -15.56 -9.61
C THR A 267 6.12 -15.07 -8.17
N ALA A 268 4.96 -14.83 -7.55
CA ALA A 268 4.87 -14.40 -6.16
C ALA A 268 4.95 -15.56 -5.15
N ALA A 269 4.81 -16.80 -5.59
CA ALA A 269 4.71 -17.97 -4.69
C ALA A 269 5.96 -18.20 -3.81
N ALA A 270 7.13 -17.69 -4.21
CA ALA A 270 8.38 -17.86 -3.46
C ALA A 270 8.37 -17.15 -2.09
N GLU A 271 7.60 -16.06 -1.94
CA GLU A 271 7.48 -15.28 -0.70
C GLU A 271 6.29 -15.78 0.16
N LEU A 272 5.46 -16.71 -0.35
CA LEU A 272 4.27 -17.17 0.35
C LEU A 272 4.62 -18.03 1.59
N LEU A 273 4.29 -17.53 2.78
CA LEU A 273 4.48 -18.21 4.06
C LEU A 273 3.29 -19.09 4.47
N GLY A 274 2.23 -19.12 3.67
CA GLY A 274 1.02 -19.90 3.93
C GLY A 274 0.01 -19.23 4.86
N TYR A 275 0.23 -17.97 5.25
CA TYR A 275 -0.76 -17.19 5.98
C TYR A 275 -1.90 -16.74 5.06
N PRO A 276 -3.16 -16.80 5.53
CA PRO A 276 -4.29 -16.17 4.86
C PRO A 276 -3.99 -14.69 4.56
N THR A 277 -4.41 -14.24 3.39
CA THR A 277 -4.39 -12.83 2.96
C THR A 277 -3.03 -12.12 2.95
N GLN A 278 -1.90 -12.83 3.00
CA GLN A 278 -0.55 -12.25 2.87
C GLN A 278 -0.46 -11.31 1.65
N LYS A 279 0.31 -10.22 1.78
CA LYS A 279 0.56 -9.25 0.70
C LYS A 279 2.02 -9.32 0.24
N PRO A 280 2.32 -9.12 -1.06
CA PRO A 280 3.70 -9.15 -1.54
C PRO A 280 4.51 -7.99 -0.95
N LEU A 281 5.79 -8.23 -0.62
CA LEU A 281 6.68 -7.20 -0.10
C LEU A 281 6.76 -5.99 -1.04
N ALA A 282 6.85 -6.23 -2.35
CA ALA A 282 6.94 -5.17 -3.36
C ALA A 282 5.77 -4.15 -3.29
N LEU A 283 4.59 -4.58 -2.82
CA LEU A 283 3.44 -3.70 -2.62
C LEU A 283 3.70 -2.70 -1.49
N LEU A 284 4.15 -3.20 -0.34
CA LEU A 284 4.44 -2.37 0.83
C LEU A 284 5.67 -1.51 0.60
N GLU A 285 6.72 -2.05 -0.02
CA GLU A 285 7.92 -1.31 -0.40
C GLU A 285 7.58 -0.10 -1.27
N ARG A 286 6.70 -0.26 -2.26
CA ARG A 286 6.24 0.86 -3.11
C ARG A 286 5.55 1.94 -2.30
N ILE A 287 4.65 1.55 -1.39
CA ILE A 287 3.90 2.48 -0.54
C ILE A 287 4.84 3.23 0.41
N ILE A 288 5.73 2.50 1.09
CA ILE A 288 6.71 3.06 2.02
C ILE A 288 7.66 4.02 1.29
N GLN A 289 8.21 3.61 0.14
CA GLN A 289 9.12 4.47 -0.64
C GLN A 289 8.42 5.70 -1.20
N ALA A 290 7.11 5.62 -1.50
CA ALA A 290 6.35 6.77 -1.97
C ALA A 290 6.04 7.74 -0.84
N SER A 291 5.68 7.28 0.36
CA SER A 291 5.04 8.12 1.38
C SER A 291 5.73 8.17 2.74
N SER A 292 7.03 7.83 2.78
CA SER A 292 7.84 7.99 3.99
C SER A 292 9.29 8.33 3.65
N ASN A 293 10.00 8.82 4.66
CA ASN A 293 11.44 9.08 4.66
C ASN A 293 12.17 8.10 5.58
N GLU A 294 13.49 8.14 5.55
CA GLU A 294 14.32 7.41 6.51
C GLU A 294 14.09 7.95 7.93
N GLY A 295 13.87 7.06 8.90
CA GLY A 295 13.56 7.39 10.28
C GLY A 295 12.06 7.59 10.57
N ASP A 296 11.21 7.59 9.54
CA ASP A 296 9.76 7.66 9.71
C ASP A 296 9.20 6.40 10.37
N THR A 297 8.11 6.57 11.12
CA THR A 297 7.40 5.48 11.79
C THR A 297 6.21 5.01 10.97
N VAL A 298 6.18 3.71 10.65
CA VAL A 298 5.12 3.04 9.90
C VAL A 298 4.28 2.20 10.85
N LEU A 299 2.95 2.32 10.75
CA LEU A 299 1.98 1.53 11.51
C LEU A 299 1.19 0.61 10.58
N ASP A 300 1.16 -0.69 10.93
CA ASP A 300 0.21 -1.66 10.43
C ASP A 300 -0.66 -2.17 11.59
N PRO A 301 -1.91 -1.69 11.73
CA PRO A 301 -2.78 -2.07 12.83
C PRO A 301 -3.47 -3.43 12.61
N PHE A 302 -3.31 -4.06 11.43
CA PHE A 302 -3.89 -5.36 11.08
C PHE A 302 -2.80 -6.31 10.57
N CYS A 303 -1.65 -6.35 11.25
CA CYS A 303 -0.42 -6.86 10.63
C CYS A 303 -0.44 -8.35 10.29
N GLY A 304 -1.39 -9.15 10.82
CA GLY A 304 -1.54 -10.56 10.46
C GLY A 304 -0.22 -11.34 10.60
N CYS A 305 0.35 -11.75 9.46
CA CYS A 305 1.65 -12.45 9.36
C CYS A 305 2.90 -11.55 9.49
N GLY A 306 2.73 -10.23 9.57
CA GLY A 306 3.80 -9.27 9.78
C GLY A 306 4.51 -8.81 8.51
N THR A 307 3.88 -8.87 7.33
CA THR A 307 4.51 -8.46 6.04
C THR A 307 5.15 -7.06 6.12
N ALA A 308 4.50 -6.11 6.81
CA ALA A 308 5.02 -4.75 7.00
C ALA A 308 6.31 -4.67 7.86
N MET A 309 6.69 -5.74 8.56
CA MET A 309 7.88 -5.81 9.41
C MET A 309 9.09 -6.43 8.70
N SER A 310 8.94 -7.00 7.51
CA SER A 310 10.08 -7.58 6.81
C SER A 310 10.99 -6.48 6.26
N PRO A 311 12.31 -6.52 6.53
CA PRO A 311 13.24 -5.60 5.90
C PRO A 311 13.25 -5.82 4.36
N PRO A 312 13.45 -4.76 3.56
CA PRO A 312 13.56 -4.88 2.11
C PRO A 312 14.77 -5.77 1.77
N THR A 313 14.52 -6.89 1.10
CA THR A 313 15.57 -7.86 0.77
C THR A 313 16.39 -7.37 -0.41
N ASN A 314 17.51 -6.70 -0.13
CA ASN A 314 18.62 -6.58 -1.08
C ASN A 314 19.95 -6.87 -0.36
N SER A 315 20.28 -8.15 -0.21
CA SER A 315 21.68 -8.61 -0.14
C SER A 315 21.74 -10.12 -0.32
N THR A 316 22.40 -10.54 -1.40
CA THR A 316 23.07 -11.84 -1.45
C THR A 316 24.26 -11.76 -0.51
N ASP A 317 24.08 -12.07 0.77
CA ASP A 317 25.18 -12.47 1.64
C ASP A 317 24.71 -13.59 2.56
N ALA A 318 25.28 -14.76 2.32
CA ALA A 318 25.14 -15.93 3.18
C ALA A 318 25.93 -15.66 4.47
N GLY A 319 25.23 -15.21 5.51
CA GLY A 319 25.77 -15.02 6.85
C GLY A 319 24.80 -15.56 7.89
N SER A 320 25.15 -16.67 8.51
CA SER A 320 24.40 -17.33 9.58
C SER A 320 24.10 -16.41 10.75
N ALA A 321 22.82 -16.17 11.04
CA ALA A 321 22.37 -15.68 12.35
C ALA A 321 21.12 -16.48 12.76
N SER A 322 21.32 -17.41 13.69
CA SER A 322 20.26 -18.19 14.32
C SER A 322 19.56 -17.36 15.40
N THR A 323 18.30 -17.01 15.19
CA THR A 323 17.36 -16.75 16.30
C THR A 323 15.99 -17.26 15.91
N SER A 324 15.64 -18.43 16.43
CA SER A 324 14.31 -19.04 16.33
C SER A 324 13.30 -18.29 17.22
N PRO A 325 12.14 -17.84 16.72
CA PRO A 325 11.01 -17.47 17.56
C PRO A 325 10.07 -18.67 17.66
N THR A 326 10.36 -19.60 18.57
CA THR A 326 9.41 -20.62 19.03
C THR A 326 8.67 -20.09 20.24
N SER A 327 7.57 -19.35 20.02
CA SER A 327 6.55 -19.14 21.04
C SER A 327 5.16 -19.11 20.40
N ARG A 328 4.32 -20.05 20.84
CA ARG A 328 3.00 -20.38 20.29
C ARG A 328 2.03 -19.19 20.34
N LEU A 329 1.31 -18.98 19.24
CA LEU A 329 0.19 -18.05 19.10
C LEU A 329 -1.04 -18.55 19.90
N PRO A 330 -1.66 -17.74 20.78
CA PRO A 330 -3.00 -18.01 21.28
C PRO A 330 -4.07 -17.60 20.25
N SER A 331 -5.12 -18.39 20.16
CA SER A 331 -6.23 -18.24 19.21
C SER A 331 -7.23 -17.16 19.65
N SER A 332 -6.94 -15.87 19.40
CA SER A 332 -7.94 -14.78 19.30
C SER A 332 -7.37 -13.35 19.12
N SER A 333 -6.05 -13.14 19.10
CA SER A 333 -5.49 -11.77 19.08
C SER A 333 -5.29 -11.21 17.66
N THR A 334 -5.83 -10.01 17.39
CA THR A 334 -5.25 -9.10 16.39
C THR A 334 -3.86 -8.66 16.88
N ALA A 335 -2.92 -8.49 15.96
CA ALA A 335 -1.59 -7.96 16.26
C ALA A 335 -1.42 -6.64 15.51
N SER A 336 -0.75 -5.67 16.13
CA SER A 336 -0.40 -4.39 15.52
C SER A 336 1.11 -4.26 15.50
N ALA A 337 1.67 -3.94 14.35
CA ALA A 337 3.10 -3.77 14.15
C ALA A 337 3.45 -2.30 13.96
N ILE A 338 4.46 -1.83 14.68
CA ILE A 338 5.15 -0.57 14.43
C ILE A 338 6.52 -0.91 13.87
N CYS A 339 6.87 -0.37 12.71
CA CYS A 339 8.18 -0.51 12.10
C CYS A 339 8.80 0.87 11.87
N SER A 340 10.09 1.02 12.14
CA SER A 340 10.88 2.19 11.76
C SER A 340 11.58 1.91 10.43
N THR A 341 11.52 2.85 9.49
CA THR A 341 12.23 2.71 8.21
C THR A 341 13.74 2.69 8.44
N SER A 342 14.45 1.73 7.82
CA SER A 342 15.89 1.52 7.97
C SER A 342 16.72 2.25 6.89
N PRO A 343 18.02 2.54 7.12
CA PRO A 343 18.90 3.17 6.14
C PRO A 343 19.06 2.33 4.87
N LYS A 344 19.05 2.97 3.70
CA LYS A 344 19.59 2.36 2.47
C LYS A 344 21.12 2.27 2.61
N ALA A 345 21.70 1.10 2.41
CA ALA A 345 23.14 1.00 2.17
C ALA A 345 23.48 1.89 0.96
N LYS A 346 24.33 2.90 1.16
CA LYS A 346 24.89 3.71 0.08
C LYS A 346 25.57 2.75 -0.90
N THR A 347 25.01 2.59 -2.09
CA THR A 347 25.78 2.09 -3.22
C THR A 347 26.82 3.16 -3.52
N THR A 348 28.05 2.97 -3.05
CA THR A 348 29.19 3.81 -3.39
C THR A 348 29.39 3.73 -4.90
N ALA A 349 28.92 4.75 -5.62
CA ALA A 349 29.35 4.96 -6.99
C ALA A 349 30.85 5.23 -6.95
N SER A 350 31.62 4.27 -7.46
CA SER A 350 33.06 4.38 -7.71
C SER A 350 33.33 5.67 -8.50
N SER A 351 33.98 6.64 -7.85
CA SER A 351 34.56 7.81 -8.50
C SER A 351 35.72 7.37 -9.38
N ALA A 352 35.47 7.21 -10.68
CA ALA A 352 36.54 7.10 -11.66
C ALA A 352 37.20 8.47 -11.82
N SER A 353 38.46 8.54 -11.42
CA SER A 353 39.40 9.64 -11.64
C SER A 353 39.46 10.04 -13.12
N ARG A 354 39.24 11.33 -13.42
CA ARG A 354 39.67 11.96 -14.67
C ARG A 354 41.18 12.19 -14.60
N PRO A 355 41.98 11.83 -15.63
CA PRO A 355 43.32 12.38 -15.78
C PRO A 355 43.25 13.81 -16.31
N ALA A 356 44.30 14.57 -16.00
CA ALA A 356 44.47 16.02 -16.14
C ALA A 356 44.24 16.59 -17.55
#